data_AF-A0A963MAP6-F1
#
_entry.id   AF-A0A963MAP6-F1
#
_cell.length_a   1.000
_cell.length_b   1.000
_cell.length_c   1.000
_cell.angle_alpha   90.00
_cell.angle_beta   90.00
_cell.angle_gamma   90.00
#
_symmetry.space_group_name_H-M   'P 1'
#
loop_
_entity.id
_entity.type
_entity.pdbx_description
1 polymer ?
#
loop_
_entity_poly.entity_id
_entity_poly.type
_entity_poly.pdbx_seq_one_letter_code
_entity_poly.pdbx_strand_id
1 'polypeptide(L)'
;MIDRASTVPEPGASPLAMAVVADAVQRIEADGPLDDAAALRHAFAAQSTRAGQVQQRAWLLGERLGLPAELERWRHLGWGVVLALGLLMAFTGLGLARAVLGEGRSINAVAAFVSLLGLHLVMLLVWLGGILLAGRRWAGPLLGRAALALTARLPLERGPHALTLLQSFTAVLRRQGLLGWLTGAVSHGIWTLAFVITLAVLAFGFAFHAYALTWETTILSAGFFQRFVQLTGALPALLGFAVPDAAAVQGVGNAAAGAAQPLASQREWAWWLMGCVLAYGLLP
;
A
#
# COMPACT_ATOMS: atom_id res chain seq x y z
N MET A 1 -24.45 15.92 -35.38
CA MET A 1 -24.46 16.12 -33.92
C MET A 1 -24.83 14.78 -33.31
N ILE A 2 -23.85 14.04 -32.77
CA ILE A 2 -24.06 12.68 -32.27
C ILE A 2 -24.63 12.80 -30.86
N ASP A 3 -25.89 12.43 -30.71
CA ASP A 3 -26.58 12.40 -29.43
C ASP A 3 -26.06 11.20 -28.63
N ARG A 4 -25.17 11.45 -27.65
CA ARG A 4 -24.78 10.44 -26.68
C ARG A 4 -25.98 10.24 -25.76
N ALA A 5 -26.78 9.22 -26.05
CA ALA A 5 -27.76 8.71 -25.10
C ALA A 5 -27.05 8.40 -23.78
N SER A 6 -27.24 9.28 -22.80
CA SER A 6 -26.85 9.07 -21.43
C SER A 6 -27.64 7.90 -20.90
N THR A 7 -26.99 6.74 -20.79
CA THR A 7 -27.47 5.62 -19.97
C THR A 7 -27.51 6.14 -18.54
N VAL A 8 -28.66 6.59 -18.07
CA VAL A 8 -28.84 6.92 -16.66
C VAL A 8 -28.64 5.61 -15.90
N PRO A 9 -27.56 5.46 -15.10
CA PRO A 9 -27.43 4.29 -14.27
C PRO A 9 -28.62 4.25 -13.31
N GLU A 10 -29.22 3.07 -13.15
CA GLU A 10 -30.12 2.79 -12.02
C GLU A 10 -29.50 3.40 -10.74
N PRO A 11 -30.27 4.14 -9.94
CA PRO A 11 -29.74 4.87 -8.79
C PRO A 11 -29.12 3.90 -7.78
N GLY A 12 -27.82 3.63 -7.91
CA GLY A 12 -27.06 2.76 -7.00
C GLY A 12 -25.83 2.05 -7.59
N ALA A 13 -25.79 1.76 -8.89
CA ALA A 13 -24.73 0.90 -9.47
C ALA A 13 -23.64 1.68 -10.21
N SER A 14 -22.38 1.56 -9.75
CA SER A 14 -21.24 2.18 -10.45
C SER A 14 -20.95 1.50 -11.81
N PRO A 15 -20.40 2.22 -12.81
CA PRO A 15 -20.03 1.62 -14.10
C PRO A 15 -19.10 0.42 -13.98
N LEU A 16 -18.18 0.44 -13.02
CA LEU A 16 -17.31 -0.69 -12.72
C LEU A 16 -18.11 -1.89 -12.19
N ALA A 17 -19.01 -1.67 -11.24
CA ALA A 17 -19.83 -2.74 -10.68
C ALA A 17 -20.68 -3.41 -11.78
N MET A 18 -21.31 -2.61 -12.65
CA MET A 18 -22.09 -3.14 -13.77
C MET A 18 -21.24 -3.97 -14.74
N ALA A 19 -20.05 -3.49 -15.11
CA ALA A 19 -19.16 -4.22 -16.00
C ALA A 19 -18.66 -5.55 -15.40
N VAL A 20 -18.36 -5.54 -14.09
CA VAL A 20 -17.91 -6.73 -13.36
C VAL A 20 -19.04 -7.74 -13.20
N VAL A 21 -20.25 -7.29 -12.86
CA VAL A 21 -21.43 -8.16 -12.78
C VAL A 21 -21.76 -8.77 -14.15
N ALA A 22 -21.69 -7.98 -15.22
CA ALA A 22 -21.92 -8.49 -16.57
C ALA A 22 -20.90 -9.57 -16.99
N ASP A 23 -19.60 -9.33 -16.77
CA ASP A 23 -18.56 -10.33 -17.04
C ASP A 23 -18.72 -11.58 -16.14
N ALA A 24 -19.17 -11.41 -14.89
CA ALA A 24 -19.41 -12.51 -13.96
C ALA A 24 -20.60 -13.38 -14.38
N VAL A 25 -21.73 -12.77 -14.75
CA VAL A 25 -22.90 -13.50 -15.27
C VAL A 25 -22.51 -14.28 -16.52
N GLN A 26 -21.78 -13.66 -17.46
CA GLN A 26 -21.32 -14.36 -18.66
C GLN A 26 -20.46 -15.60 -18.35
N ARG A 27 -19.60 -15.53 -17.32
CA ARG A 27 -18.80 -16.69 -16.89
C ARG A 27 -19.63 -17.76 -16.22
N ILE A 28 -20.59 -17.38 -15.40
CA ILE A 28 -21.50 -18.33 -14.75
C ILE A 28 -22.33 -19.07 -15.80
N GLU A 29 -22.81 -18.35 -16.82
CA GLU A 29 -23.56 -18.93 -17.94
C GLU A 29 -22.73 -19.90 -18.80
N ALA A 30 -21.40 -19.75 -18.81
CA ALA A 30 -20.51 -20.69 -19.49
C ALA A 30 -20.49 -22.08 -18.83
N ASP A 31 -20.82 -22.16 -17.54
CA ASP A 31 -20.94 -23.43 -16.79
C ASP A 31 -22.37 -24.01 -16.84
N GLY A 32 -23.36 -23.23 -17.30
CA GLY A 32 -24.73 -23.67 -17.50
C GLY A 32 -25.73 -22.50 -17.68
N PRO A 33 -26.80 -22.67 -18.47
CA PRO A 33 -27.75 -21.59 -18.73
C PRO A 33 -28.50 -21.15 -17.45
N LEU A 34 -28.68 -19.85 -17.29
CA LEU A 34 -29.51 -19.26 -16.24
C LEU A 34 -30.92 -18.99 -16.78
N ASP A 35 -31.96 -19.22 -15.97
CA ASP A 35 -33.31 -18.76 -16.31
C ASP A 35 -33.36 -17.22 -16.23
N ASP A 36 -33.54 -16.58 -17.38
CA ASP A 36 -33.48 -15.14 -17.56
C ASP A 36 -34.76 -14.55 -18.16
N ALA A 37 -35.82 -15.34 -18.33
CA ALA A 37 -36.99 -14.91 -19.10
C ALA A 37 -37.65 -13.64 -18.52
N ALA A 38 -37.74 -13.56 -17.19
CA ALA A 38 -38.24 -12.36 -16.51
C ALA A 38 -37.27 -11.17 -16.62
N ALA A 39 -35.97 -11.39 -16.48
CA ALA A 39 -34.94 -10.37 -16.58
C ALA A 39 -34.85 -9.78 -18.00
N LEU A 40 -34.99 -10.62 -19.03
CA LEU A 40 -35.07 -10.21 -20.43
C LEU A 40 -36.29 -9.32 -20.67
N ARG A 41 -37.51 -9.77 -20.29
CA ARG A 41 -38.73 -8.96 -20.47
C ARG A 41 -38.58 -7.58 -19.83
N HIS A 42 -38.05 -7.52 -18.61
CA HIS A 42 -37.81 -6.26 -17.92
C HIS A 42 -36.77 -5.40 -18.66
N ALA A 43 -35.64 -5.98 -19.06
CA ALA A 43 -34.58 -5.25 -19.76
C ALA A 43 -35.05 -4.67 -21.11
N PHE A 44 -35.83 -5.43 -21.88
CA PHE A 44 -36.42 -4.97 -23.15
C PHE A 44 -37.42 -3.83 -22.95
N ALA A 45 -38.19 -3.84 -21.85
CA ALA A 45 -39.12 -2.77 -21.53
C ALA A 45 -38.41 -1.51 -21.02
N ALA A 46 -37.32 -1.67 -20.25
CA ALA A 46 -36.62 -0.57 -19.58
C ALA A 46 -35.54 0.11 -20.45
N GLN A 47 -34.98 -0.59 -21.44
CA GLN A 47 -33.81 -0.11 -22.20
C GLN A 47 -34.06 -0.13 -23.70
N SER A 48 -33.71 0.98 -24.37
CA SER A 48 -33.92 1.17 -25.82
C SER A 48 -32.78 0.63 -26.70
N THR A 49 -31.60 0.38 -26.13
CA THR A 49 -30.43 -0.11 -26.86
C THR A 49 -30.12 -1.57 -26.50
N ARG A 50 -29.61 -2.35 -27.47
CA ARG A 50 -29.20 -3.74 -27.18
C ARG A 50 -28.14 -3.82 -26.09
N ALA A 51 -27.19 -2.88 -26.07
CA ALA A 51 -26.16 -2.83 -25.03
C ALA A 51 -26.78 -2.58 -23.65
N GLY A 52 -27.69 -1.61 -23.53
CA GLY A 52 -28.44 -1.35 -22.30
C GLY A 52 -29.29 -2.55 -21.87
N GLN A 53 -29.94 -3.23 -22.81
CA GLN A 53 -30.73 -4.44 -22.52
C GLN A 53 -29.86 -5.58 -21.97
N VAL A 54 -28.70 -5.86 -22.56
CA VAL A 54 -27.76 -6.88 -22.07
C VAL A 54 -27.25 -6.51 -20.67
N GLN A 55 -26.91 -5.25 -20.45
CA GLN A 55 -26.41 -4.77 -19.16
C GLN A 55 -27.48 -4.84 -18.06
N GLN A 56 -28.70 -4.40 -18.35
CA GLN A 56 -29.82 -4.48 -17.40
C GLN A 56 -30.17 -5.93 -17.06
N ARG A 57 -30.24 -6.81 -18.07
CA ARG A 57 -30.45 -8.25 -17.88
C ARG A 57 -29.38 -8.82 -16.95
N ALA A 58 -28.12 -8.54 -17.23
CA ALA A 58 -27.02 -9.05 -16.42
C ALA A 58 -27.05 -8.50 -14.99
N TRP A 59 -27.44 -7.23 -14.79
CA TRP A 59 -27.61 -6.66 -13.45
C TRP A 59 -28.71 -7.38 -12.65
N LEU A 60 -29.90 -7.56 -13.24
CA LEU A 60 -31.02 -8.26 -12.60
C LEU A 60 -30.69 -9.73 -12.26
N LEU A 61 -29.96 -10.42 -13.14
CA LEU A 61 -29.44 -11.76 -12.85
C LEU A 61 -28.40 -11.71 -11.73
N GLY A 62 -27.51 -10.72 -11.75
CA GLY A 62 -26.51 -10.49 -10.71
C GLY A 62 -27.12 -10.25 -9.33
N GLU A 63 -28.21 -9.48 -9.23
CA GLU A 63 -28.96 -9.26 -7.99
C GLU A 63 -29.53 -10.57 -7.45
N ARG A 64 -30.15 -11.39 -8.31
CA ARG A 64 -30.65 -12.73 -7.92
C ARG A 64 -29.54 -13.67 -7.45
N LEU A 65 -28.34 -13.54 -8.03
CA LEU A 65 -27.15 -14.31 -7.66
C LEU A 65 -26.37 -13.71 -6.47
N GLY A 66 -26.80 -12.56 -5.94
CA GLY A 66 -26.15 -11.87 -4.83
C GLY A 66 -24.80 -11.21 -5.17
N LEU A 67 -24.47 -11.02 -6.45
CA LEU A 67 -23.16 -10.48 -6.88
C LEU A 67 -22.93 -9.03 -6.42
N PRO A 68 -23.89 -8.10 -6.53
CA PRO A 68 -23.71 -6.73 -6.04
C PRO A 68 -23.48 -6.67 -4.52
N ALA A 69 -24.21 -7.48 -3.76
CA ALA A 69 -24.05 -7.58 -2.31
C ALA A 69 -22.66 -8.12 -1.91
N GLU A 70 -22.13 -9.07 -2.69
CA GLU A 70 -20.77 -9.59 -2.50
C GLU A 70 -19.70 -8.50 -2.79
N LEU A 71 -19.87 -7.71 -3.85
CA LEU A 71 -18.97 -6.56 -4.14
C LEU A 71 -18.98 -5.52 -3.02
N GLU A 72 -20.15 -5.21 -2.47
CA GLU A 72 -20.27 -4.28 -1.34
C GLU A 72 -19.57 -4.85 -0.09
N ARG A 73 -19.78 -6.13 0.20
CA ARG A 73 -19.09 -6.83 1.30
C ARG A 73 -17.57 -6.73 1.17
N TRP A 74 -17.03 -6.92 -0.03
CA TRP A 74 -15.59 -6.78 -0.28
C TRP A 74 -15.06 -5.38 -0.03
N ARG A 75 -15.85 -4.34 -0.31
CA ARG A 75 -15.46 -2.95 0.01
C ARG A 75 -15.25 -2.75 1.51
N HIS A 76 -16.09 -3.35 2.34
CA HIS A 76 -15.95 -3.27 3.80
C HIS A 76 -14.83 -4.18 4.33
N LEU A 77 -14.81 -5.43 3.90
CA LEU A 77 -13.81 -6.41 4.35
C LEU A 77 -12.40 -6.09 3.86
N GLY A 78 -12.28 -5.47 2.67
CA GLY A 78 -11.01 -5.07 2.09
C GLY A 78 -10.23 -4.11 2.99
N TRP A 79 -10.91 -3.17 3.66
CA TRP A 79 -10.28 -2.30 4.65
C TRP A 79 -9.72 -3.09 5.84
N GLY A 80 -10.46 -4.09 6.32
CA GLY A 80 -10.00 -4.99 7.38
C GLY A 80 -8.76 -5.80 6.95
N VAL A 81 -8.74 -6.31 5.72
CA VAL A 81 -7.58 -7.03 5.17
C VAL A 81 -6.36 -6.12 5.04
N VAL A 82 -6.54 -4.91 4.51
CA VAL A 82 -5.47 -3.90 4.40
C VAL A 82 -4.90 -3.56 5.78
N LEU A 83 -5.76 -3.30 6.76
CA LEU A 83 -5.35 -3.02 8.14
C LEU A 83 -4.58 -4.20 8.74
N ALA A 84 -5.11 -5.43 8.62
CA ALA A 84 -4.48 -6.63 9.17
C ALA A 84 -3.10 -6.89 8.54
N LEU A 85 -2.97 -6.76 7.22
CA LEU A 85 -1.69 -6.91 6.53
C LEU A 85 -0.70 -5.80 6.91
N GLY A 86 -1.17 -4.55 7.07
CA GLY A 86 -0.34 -3.44 7.51
C GLY A 86 0.19 -3.63 8.92
N LEU A 87 -0.66 -4.07 9.85
CA LEU A 87 -0.26 -4.42 11.21
C LEU A 87 0.73 -5.59 11.22
N LEU A 88 0.46 -6.65 10.45
CA LEU A 88 1.35 -7.80 10.34
C LEU A 88 2.74 -7.38 9.84
N MET A 89 2.80 -6.53 8.80
CA MET A 89 4.05 -6.00 8.27
C MET A 89 4.78 -5.11 9.27
N ALA A 90 4.06 -4.24 9.98
CA ALA A 90 4.64 -3.40 11.03
C ALA A 90 5.26 -4.26 12.14
N PHE A 91 4.52 -5.23 12.68
CA PHE A 91 5.03 -6.11 13.74
C PHE A 91 6.18 -7.00 13.26
N THR A 92 6.14 -7.47 12.02
CA THR A 92 7.26 -8.22 11.43
C THR A 92 8.51 -7.34 11.34
N GLY A 93 8.38 -6.11 10.85
CA GLY A 93 9.48 -5.15 10.76
C GLY A 93 10.07 -4.79 12.13
N LEU A 94 9.20 -4.50 13.11
CA LEU A 94 9.61 -4.22 14.49
C LEU A 94 10.29 -5.42 15.16
N GLY A 95 9.77 -6.64 14.93
CA GLY A 95 10.35 -7.88 15.44
C GLY A 95 11.76 -8.13 14.89
N LEU A 96 11.93 -7.97 13.58
CA LEU A 96 13.25 -8.07 12.94
C LEU A 96 14.22 -7.00 13.43
N ALA A 97 13.77 -5.75 13.57
CA ALA A 97 14.58 -4.67 14.10
C ALA A 97 15.08 -4.97 15.52
N ARG A 98 14.20 -5.46 16.41
CA ARG A 98 14.59 -5.89 17.76
C ARG A 98 15.59 -7.06 17.76
N ALA A 99 15.40 -8.03 16.87
CA ALA A 99 16.30 -9.18 16.79
C ALA A 99 17.73 -8.79 16.36
N VAL A 100 17.87 -7.75 15.53
CA VAL A 100 19.18 -7.26 15.05
C VAL A 100 19.83 -6.27 16.03
N LEU A 101 19.05 -5.39 16.67
CA LEU A 101 19.58 -4.31 17.52
C LEU A 101 20.00 -4.76 18.93
N GLY A 102 19.59 -5.94 19.40
CA GLY A 102 19.94 -6.44 20.73
C GLY A 102 19.34 -5.61 21.89
N GLU A 103 19.83 -5.82 23.11
CA GLU A 103 19.35 -5.12 24.32
C GLU A 103 20.03 -3.76 24.58
N GLY A 104 21.01 -3.39 23.75
CA GLY A 104 21.76 -2.15 23.90
C GLY A 104 20.92 -0.90 23.67
N ARG A 105 21.30 0.22 24.31
CA ARG A 105 20.73 1.56 24.04
C ARG A 105 21.51 2.34 22.99
N SER A 106 22.35 1.68 22.21
CA SER A 106 23.01 2.27 21.03
C SER A 106 22.27 1.87 19.76
N ILE A 107 22.12 2.82 18.84
CA ILE A 107 21.53 2.60 17.52
C ILE A 107 22.54 3.05 16.49
N ASN A 108 23.00 2.13 15.63
CA ASN A 108 23.82 2.52 14.49
C ASN A 108 22.97 3.35 13.52
N ALA A 109 23.31 4.61 13.37
CA ALA A 109 22.48 5.58 12.65
C ALA A 109 22.36 5.28 11.14
N VAL A 110 23.43 4.83 10.49
CA VAL A 110 23.37 4.41 9.07
C VAL A 110 22.59 3.12 8.92
N ALA A 111 22.81 2.14 9.80
CA ALA A 111 22.03 0.91 9.77
C ALA A 111 20.54 1.19 9.97
N ALA A 112 20.18 2.03 10.94
CA ALA A 112 18.79 2.44 11.16
C ALA A 112 18.21 3.15 9.93
N PHE A 113 18.93 4.11 9.35
CA PHE A 113 18.50 4.79 8.13
C PHE A 113 18.26 3.81 6.98
N VAL A 114 19.24 2.94 6.69
CA VAL A 114 19.17 1.97 5.58
C VAL A 114 18.09 0.91 5.83
N SER A 115 17.93 0.43 7.07
CA SER A 115 16.88 -0.53 7.40
C SER A 115 15.49 0.09 7.32
N LEU A 116 15.32 1.34 7.76
CA LEU A 116 14.04 2.04 7.72
C LEU A 116 13.66 2.48 6.31
N LEU A 117 14.59 2.98 5.50
CA LEU A 117 14.29 3.57 4.19
C LEU A 117 14.71 2.71 2.99
N GLY A 118 15.74 1.88 3.13
CA GLY A 118 16.32 1.12 2.03
C GLY A 118 15.33 0.12 1.42
N LEU A 119 14.58 -0.62 2.25
CA LEU A 119 13.54 -1.52 1.74
C LEU A 119 12.42 -0.76 1.03
N HIS A 120 12.01 0.40 1.56
CA HIS A 120 10.99 1.26 0.94
C HIS A 120 11.46 1.76 -0.43
N LEU A 121 12.71 2.21 -0.54
CA LEU A 121 13.33 2.59 -1.81
C LEU A 121 13.36 1.44 -2.81
N VAL A 122 13.78 0.24 -2.40
CA VAL A 122 13.77 -0.95 -3.26
C VAL A 122 12.36 -1.25 -3.76
N MET A 123 11.36 -1.22 -2.89
CA MET A 123 9.97 -1.45 -3.26
C MET A 123 9.41 -0.38 -4.21
N LEU A 124 9.79 0.88 -4.01
CA LEU A 124 9.46 1.98 -4.91
C LEU A 124 10.08 1.76 -6.31
N LEU A 125 11.35 1.37 -6.37
CA LEU A 125 12.05 1.07 -7.63
C LEU A 125 11.43 -0.13 -8.35
N VAL A 126 11.05 -1.19 -7.63
CA VAL A 126 10.33 -2.34 -8.19
C VAL A 126 8.98 -1.93 -8.76
N TRP A 127 8.25 -1.05 -8.06
CA TRP A 127 6.98 -0.51 -8.55
C TRP A 127 7.16 0.35 -9.81
N LEU A 128 8.13 1.27 -9.80
CA LEU A 128 8.44 2.13 -10.95
C LEU A 128 8.89 1.29 -12.16
N GLY A 129 9.75 0.30 -11.94
CA GLY A 129 10.15 -0.66 -12.98
C GLY A 129 8.96 -1.45 -13.53
N GLY A 130 8.02 -1.84 -12.69
CA GLY A 130 6.77 -2.49 -13.11
C GLY A 130 5.95 -1.64 -14.08
N ILE A 131 5.82 -0.34 -13.80
CA ILE A 131 5.14 0.61 -14.67
C ILE A 131 5.90 0.78 -16.00
N LEU A 132 7.21 1.01 -15.93
CA LEU A 132 8.03 1.30 -17.10
C LEU A 132 8.14 0.10 -18.05
N LEU A 133 8.25 -1.13 -17.52
CA LEU A 133 8.49 -2.33 -18.31
C LEU A 133 7.21 -3.00 -18.83
N ALA A 134 6.16 -3.05 -18.02
CA ALA A 134 4.95 -3.81 -18.34
C ALA A 134 3.73 -2.93 -18.67
N GLY A 135 3.77 -1.62 -18.36
CA GLY A 135 2.71 -0.66 -18.68
C GLY A 135 1.31 -1.18 -18.32
N ARG A 136 0.37 -1.09 -19.26
CA ARG A 136 -1.03 -1.53 -19.08
C ARG A 136 -1.20 -3.03 -18.85
N ARG A 137 -0.20 -3.86 -19.14
CA ARG A 137 -0.25 -5.32 -18.93
C ARG A 137 0.16 -5.70 -17.50
N TRP A 138 0.72 -4.75 -16.75
CA TRP A 138 1.17 -5.00 -15.39
C TRP A 138 0.01 -5.29 -14.44
N ALA A 139 0.08 -6.39 -13.71
CA ALA A 139 -0.89 -6.76 -12.68
C ALA A 139 -0.64 -6.05 -11.33
N GLY A 140 0.45 -5.28 -11.24
CA GLY A 140 0.90 -4.60 -10.02
C GLY A 140 1.55 -5.52 -8.99
N PRO A 141 1.90 -4.98 -7.80
CA PRO A 141 2.67 -5.67 -6.79
C PRO A 141 1.95 -6.88 -6.18
N LEU A 142 2.71 -7.87 -5.71
CA LEU A 142 2.17 -9.11 -5.14
C LEU A 142 1.31 -8.87 -3.90
N LEU A 143 1.72 -7.94 -3.02
CA LEU A 143 1.01 -7.66 -1.77
C LEU A 143 -0.43 -7.17 -2.02
N GLY A 144 -0.62 -6.25 -2.96
CA GLY A 144 -1.96 -5.77 -3.32
C GLY A 144 -2.81 -6.86 -3.99
N ARG A 145 -2.19 -7.72 -4.81
CA ARG A 145 -2.87 -8.89 -5.38
C ARG A 145 -3.28 -9.89 -4.30
N ALA A 146 -2.42 -10.12 -3.31
CA ALA A 146 -2.71 -10.96 -2.16
C ALA A 146 -3.85 -10.38 -1.32
N ALA A 147 -3.84 -9.07 -1.05
CA ALA A 147 -4.93 -8.39 -0.33
C ALA A 147 -6.28 -8.53 -1.06
N LEU A 148 -6.31 -8.34 -2.38
CA LEU A 148 -7.53 -8.58 -3.18
C LEU A 148 -7.99 -10.05 -3.10
N ALA A 149 -7.06 -10.99 -3.23
CA ALA A 149 -7.37 -12.42 -3.16
C ALA A 149 -7.89 -12.83 -1.78
N LEU A 150 -7.28 -12.32 -0.70
CA LEU A 150 -7.71 -12.56 0.67
C LEU A 150 -9.10 -11.97 0.93
N THR A 151 -9.39 -10.76 0.45
CA THR A 151 -10.70 -10.12 0.58
C THR A 151 -11.83 -10.99 0.02
N ALA A 152 -11.58 -11.66 -1.11
CA ALA A 152 -12.56 -12.54 -1.75
C ALA A 152 -12.58 -13.98 -1.20
N ARG A 153 -11.53 -14.42 -0.48
CA ARG A 153 -11.35 -15.82 -0.04
C ARG A 153 -11.62 -16.06 1.45
N LEU A 154 -11.31 -15.08 2.29
CA LEU A 154 -11.42 -15.18 3.75
C LEU A 154 -12.87 -15.18 4.31
N PRO A 155 -13.89 -14.55 3.68
CA PRO A 155 -15.22 -14.55 4.27
C PRO A 155 -15.80 -15.96 4.30
N LEU A 156 -16.15 -16.46 5.50
CA LEU A 156 -16.79 -17.78 5.67
C LEU A 156 -18.18 -17.81 5.01
N GLU A 157 -18.89 -16.70 5.03
CA GLU A 157 -20.22 -16.51 4.43
C GLU A 157 -20.17 -16.08 2.95
N ARG A 158 -19.05 -16.32 2.25
CA ARG A 158 -18.91 -15.93 0.84
C ARG A 158 -19.96 -16.61 -0.02
N GLY A 159 -20.52 -15.86 -0.98
CA GLY A 159 -21.42 -16.43 -1.98
C GLY A 159 -20.73 -17.53 -2.82
N PRO A 160 -21.51 -18.46 -3.44
CA PRO A 160 -20.96 -19.55 -4.25
C PRO A 160 -20.13 -19.04 -5.44
N HIS A 161 -20.45 -17.84 -5.95
CA HIS A 161 -19.79 -17.23 -7.10
C HIS A 161 -18.70 -16.21 -6.74
N ALA A 162 -18.28 -16.10 -5.48
CA ALA A 162 -17.29 -15.11 -5.04
C ALA A 162 -15.96 -15.20 -5.81
N LEU A 163 -15.48 -16.42 -6.13
CA LEU A 163 -14.25 -16.59 -6.90
C LEU A 163 -14.43 -16.23 -8.37
N THR A 164 -15.58 -16.55 -8.97
CA THR A 164 -15.92 -16.14 -10.34
C THR A 164 -16.00 -14.61 -10.42
N LEU A 165 -16.60 -13.97 -9.42
CA LEU A 165 -16.64 -12.52 -9.30
C LEU A 165 -15.23 -11.91 -9.20
N LEU A 166 -14.28 -12.57 -8.52
CA LEU A 166 -12.90 -12.08 -8.40
C LEU A 166 -12.18 -12.20 -9.75
N GLN A 167 -12.41 -13.29 -10.48
CA GLN A 167 -11.90 -13.46 -11.84
C GLN A 167 -12.44 -12.38 -12.77
N SER A 168 -13.74 -12.08 -12.70
CA SER A 168 -14.36 -11.01 -13.50
C SER A 168 -13.85 -9.63 -13.12
N PHE A 169 -13.76 -9.32 -11.82
CA PHE A 169 -13.21 -8.06 -11.32
C PHE A 169 -11.80 -7.82 -11.85
N THR A 170 -10.92 -8.81 -11.69
CA THR A 170 -9.53 -8.70 -12.16
C THR A 170 -9.42 -8.68 -13.69
N ALA A 171 -10.29 -9.41 -14.41
CA ALA A 171 -10.33 -9.39 -15.87
C ALA A 171 -10.76 -8.02 -16.41
N VAL A 172 -11.84 -7.44 -15.89
CA VAL A 172 -12.34 -6.11 -16.28
C VAL A 172 -11.28 -5.04 -16.03
N LEU A 173 -10.68 -5.01 -14.83
CA LEU A 173 -9.62 -4.05 -14.52
C LEU A 173 -8.37 -4.23 -15.39
N ARG A 174 -8.01 -5.46 -15.73
CA ARG A 174 -6.87 -5.74 -16.63
C ARG A 174 -7.15 -5.23 -18.04
N ARG A 175 -8.36 -5.46 -18.58
CA ARG A 175 -8.77 -4.94 -19.90
C ARG A 175 -8.67 -3.41 -19.95
N GLN A 176 -9.02 -2.74 -18.85
CA GLN A 176 -8.92 -1.28 -18.74
C GLN A 176 -7.53 -0.76 -18.33
N GLY A 177 -6.55 -1.63 -18.05
CA GLY A 177 -5.22 -1.22 -17.57
C GLY A 177 -5.21 -0.63 -16.16
N LEU A 178 -6.27 -0.87 -15.37
CA LEU A 178 -6.45 -0.36 -14.01
C LEU A 178 -5.99 -1.34 -12.92
N LEU A 179 -5.76 -2.61 -13.28
CA LEU A 179 -5.39 -3.64 -12.29
C LEU A 179 -4.09 -3.30 -11.55
N GLY A 180 -3.05 -2.90 -12.28
CA GLY A 180 -1.77 -2.51 -11.69
C GLY A 180 -1.86 -1.27 -10.80
N TRP A 181 -2.72 -0.31 -11.16
CA TRP A 181 -2.99 0.87 -10.34
C TRP A 181 -3.69 0.52 -9.04
N LEU A 182 -4.74 -0.30 -9.10
CA LEU A 182 -5.47 -0.74 -7.90
C LEU A 182 -4.56 -1.51 -6.94
N THR A 183 -3.87 -2.54 -7.44
CA THR A 183 -2.99 -3.36 -6.58
C THR A 183 -1.77 -2.56 -6.12
N GLY A 184 -1.30 -1.61 -6.92
CA GLY A 184 -0.28 -0.63 -6.56
C GLY A 184 -0.73 0.27 -5.41
N ALA A 185 -1.92 0.87 -5.50
CA ALA A 185 -2.49 1.73 -4.47
C ALA A 185 -2.73 0.97 -3.16
N VAL A 186 -3.29 -0.25 -3.23
CA VAL A 186 -3.49 -1.11 -2.06
C VAL A 186 -2.15 -1.45 -1.40
N SER A 187 -1.13 -1.80 -2.20
CA SER A 187 0.20 -2.12 -1.69
C SER A 187 0.84 -0.92 -0.99
N HIS A 188 0.78 0.26 -1.62
CA HIS A 188 1.28 1.50 -1.02
C HIS A 188 0.55 1.84 0.27
N GLY A 189 -0.77 1.68 0.32
CA GLY A 189 -1.55 1.89 1.54
C GLY A 189 -1.09 0.98 2.68
N ILE A 190 -0.85 -0.30 2.40
CA ILE A 190 -0.34 -1.26 3.39
C ILE A 190 1.07 -0.86 3.87
N TRP A 191 1.99 -0.57 2.93
CA TRP A 191 3.35 -0.12 3.25
C TRP A 191 3.35 1.18 4.07
N THR A 192 2.56 2.17 3.66
CA THR A 192 2.45 3.46 4.34
C THR A 192 1.92 3.28 5.75
N LEU A 193 0.89 2.45 5.95
CA LEU A 193 0.37 2.15 7.28
C LEU A 193 1.44 1.50 8.16
N ALA A 194 2.14 0.48 7.65
CA ALA A 194 3.20 -0.18 8.39
C ALA A 194 4.35 0.80 8.75
N PHE A 195 4.68 1.70 7.82
CA PHE A 195 5.69 2.72 8.00
C PHE A 195 5.29 3.76 9.05
N VAL A 196 4.05 4.26 9.01
CA VAL A 196 3.52 5.20 10.01
C VAL A 196 3.52 4.58 11.41
N ILE A 197 3.15 3.31 11.54
CA ILE A 197 3.24 2.60 12.83
C ILE A 197 4.70 2.52 13.30
N THR A 198 5.62 2.15 12.40
CA THR A 198 7.06 2.07 12.72
C THR A 198 7.61 3.44 13.13
N LEU A 199 7.20 4.50 12.45
CA LEU A 199 7.56 5.88 12.77
C LEU A 199 7.02 6.30 14.14
N ALA A 200 5.78 5.95 14.46
CA ALA A 200 5.18 6.21 15.78
C ALA A 200 5.93 5.47 16.89
N VAL A 201 6.33 4.21 16.67
CA VAL A 201 7.14 3.43 17.62
C VAL A 201 8.53 4.04 17.79
N LEU A 202 9.18 4.46 16.70
CA LEU A 202 10.46 5.15 16.76
C LEU A 202 10.36 6.47 17.54
N ALA A 203 9.30 7.25 17.30
CA ALA A 203 9.05 8.51 18.00
C ALA A 203 8.79 8.28 19.50
N PHE A 204 8.00 7.26 19.84
CA PHE A 204 7.82 6.82 21.23
C PHE A 204 9.16 6.42 21.85
N GLY A 205 9.97 5.63 21.13
CA GLY A 205 11.31 5.25 21.56
C GLY A 205 12.18 6.45 21.92
N PHE A 206 12.30 7.44 21.04
CA PHE A 206 13.08 8.65 21.32
C PHE A 206 12.47 9.57 22.37
N ALA A 207 11.15 9.54 22.57
CA ALA A 207 10.49 10.35 23.60
C ALA A 207 10.76 9.83 25.03
N PHE A 208 10.88 8.51 25.20
CA PHE A 208 10.99 7.88 26.52
C PHE A 208 12.35 7.24 26.82
N HIS A 209 13.21 7.09 25.80
CA HIS A 209 14.53 6.50 25.96
C HIS A 209 15.63 7.38 25.35
N ALA A 210 16.70 7.56 26.11
CA ALA A 210 17.94 8.15 25.62
C ALA A 210 18.71 7.10 24.82
N TYR A 211 18.52 7.11 23.50
CA TYR A 211 19.29 6.28 22.57
C TYR A 211 20.54 7.03 22.13
N ALA A 212 21.70 6.38 22.24
CA ALA A 212 22.94 6.89 21.67
C ALA A 212 23.03 6.46 20.21
N LEU A 213 22.91 7.42 19.28
CA LEU A 213 23.18 7.13 17.88
C LEU A 213 24.69 7.04 17.66
N THR A 214 25.16 5.90 17.14
CA THR A 214 26.58 5.60 16.94
C THR A 214 26.91 5.40 15.46
N TRP A 215 28.18 5.61 15.10
CA TRP A 215 28.72 5.32 13.77
C TRP A 215 29.66 4.11 13.87
N GLU A 216 29.12 2.95 14.25
CA GLU A 216 29.88 1.70 14.30
C GLU A 216 30.16 1.20 12.89
N THR A 217 31.31 1.54 12.33
CA THR A 217 31.77 1.06 11.02
C THR A 217 33.26 0.79 11.05
N THR A 218 33.69 -0.20 10.29
CA THR A 218 35.12 -0.48 10.06
C THR A 218 35.61 0.16 8.76
N ILE A 219 34.71 0.48 7.83
CA ILE A 219 35.05 0.82 6.44
C ILE A 219 34.85 2.31 6.14
N LEU A 220 33.80 2.94 6.68
CA LEU A 220 33.42 4.30 6.29
C LEU A 220 34.17 5.34 7.14
N SER A 221 34.65 6.41 6.51
CA SER A 221 35.41 7.47 7.18
C SER A 221 34.51 8.53 7.83
N ALA A 222 35.05 9.29 8.78
CA ALA A 222 34.34 10.43 9.38
C ALA A 222 33.84 11.45 8.33
N GLY A 223 34.65 11.71 7.29
CA GLY A 223 34.27 12.59 6.18
C GLY A 223 33.11 12.05 5.33
N PHE A 224 32.95 10.73 5.23
CA PHE A 224 31.75 10.14 4.62
C PHE A 224 30.50 10.47 5.45
N PHE A 225 30.55 10.27 6.77
CA PHE A 225 29.39 10.52 7.64
C PHE A 225 28.97 11.98 7.65
N GLN A 226 29.93 12.91 7.66
CA GLN A 226 29.61 14.34 7.56
C GLN A 226 28.82 14.64 6.28
N ARG A 227 29.28 14.13 5.12
CA ARG A 227 28.57 14.30 3.85
C ARG A 227 27.21 13.60 3.86
N PHE A 228 27.14 12.41 4.42
CA PHE A 228 25.90 11.62 4.52
C PHE A 228 24.83 12.38 5.31
N VAL A 229 25.17 12.90 6.50
CA VAL A 229 24.24 13.67 7.35
C VAL A 229 23.83 14.98 6.69
N GLN A 230 24.75 15.68 6.02
CA GLN A 230 24.42 16.90 5.28
C GLN A 230 23.46 16.63 4.11
N LEU A 231 23.73 15.60 3.30
CA LEU A 231 22.90 15.25 2.14
C LEU A 231 21.51 14.79 2.57
N THR A 232 21.44 13.87 3.52
CA THR A 232 20.17 13.33 4.03
C THR A 232 19.43 14.33 4.92
N GLY A 233 20.13 15.28 5.53
CA GLY A 233 19.53 16.35 6.33
C GLY A 233 18.92 17.47 5.49
N ALA A 234 19.23 17.57 4.20
CA ALA A 234 18.81 18.70 3.37
C ALA A 234 17.29 18.87 3.29
N LEU A 235 16.54 17.79 2.99
CA LEU A 235 15.08 17.84 2.91
C LEU A 235 14.43 17.98 4.31
N PRO A 236 14.84 17.22 5.34
CA PRO A 236 14.37 17.43 6.71
C PRO A 236 14.57 18.84 7.25
N ALA A 237 15.69 19.50 6.92
CA ALA A 237 15.96 20.88 7.34
C ALA A 237 14.92 21.86 6.78
N LEU A 238 14.46 21.66 5.54
CA LEU A 238 13.37 22.47 4.95
C LEU A 238 12.04 22.32 5.69
N LEU A 239 11.85 21.18 6.38
CA LEU A 239 10.68 20.89 7.21
C LEU A 239 10.87 21.33 8.67
N GLY A 240 12.01 21.94 9.02
CA GLY A 240 12.31 22.45 10.35
C GLY A 240 12.93 21.42 11.32
N PHE A 241 13.37 20.26 10.84
CA PHE A 241 14.10 19.30 11.67
C PHE A 241 15.53 19.76 11.92
N ALA A 242 16.03 19.53 13.14
CA ALA A 242 17.43 19.76 13.47
C ALA A 242 18.34 18.81 12.68
N VAL A 243 19.43 19.34 12.14
CA VAL A 243 20.46 18.56 11.43
C VAL A 243 21.80 18.78 12.14
N PRO A 244 22.44 17.70 12.62
CA PRO A 244 23.73 17.78 13.28
C PRO A 244 24.80 18.42 12.40
N ASP A 245 25.56 19.34 12.98
CA ASP A 245 26.65 20.02 12.29
C ASP A 245 27.93 19.16 12.23
N ALA A 246 28.97 19.69 11.59
CA ALA A 246 30.24 18.96 11.45
C ALA A 246 30.91 18.67 12.80
N ALA A 247 30.75 19.55 13.79
CA ALA A 247 31.32 19.36 15.13
C ALA A 247 30.61 18.23 15.88
N ALA A 248 29.27 18.16 15.79
CA ALA A 248 28.47 17.08 16.34
C ALA A 248 28.84 15.73 15.71
N VAL A 249 29.03 15.67 14.39
CA VAL A 249 29.48 14.44 13.68
C VAL A 249 30.85 13.96 14.21
N GLN A 250 31.81 14.88 14.37
CA GLN A 250 33.13 14.55 14.92
C GLN A 250 33.04 14.10 16.39
N GLY A 251 32.17 14.70 17.19
CA GLY A 251 31.93 14.33 18.58
C GLY A 251 31.46 12.89 18.75
N VAL A 252 30.57 12.40 17.88
CA VAL A 252 30.15 10.98 17.89
C VAL A 252 31.28 10.04 17.49
N GLY A 253 32.09 10.42 16.49
CA GLY A 253 33.27 9.65 16.10
C GLY A 253 34.27 9.49 17.25
N ASN A 254 34.44 10.53 18.05
CA ASN A 254 35.31 10.50 19.24
C ASN A 254 34.67 9.77 20.43
N ALA A 255 33.34 9.77 20.57
CA ALA A 255 32.63 9.02 21.61
C ALA A 255 32.76 7.50 21.45
N ALA A 256 32.94 7.00 20.22
CA ALA A 256 33.29 5.61 19.95
C ALA A 256 34.64 5.19 20.58
N ALA A 257 35.50 6.15 20.96
CA ALA A 257 36.74 5.93 21.71
C ALA A 257 36.57 5.97 23.25
N GLY A 258 35.34 5.85 23.77
CA GLY A 258 35.07 5.66 25.21
C GLY A 258 34.61 6.90 25.98
N ALA A 259 34.33 8.03 25.30
CA ALA A 259 33.75 9.22 25.93
C ALA A 259 32.20 9.20 25.86
N ALA A 260 31.54 9.58 26.95
CA ALA A 260 30.08 9.68 26.97
C ALA A 260 29.58 10.82 26.06
N GLN A 261 28.58 10.54 25.21
CA GLN A 261 27.96 11.57 24.36
C GLN A 261 27.09 12.53 25.18
N PRO A 262 27.17 13.86 24.95
CA PRO A 262 26.25 14.82 25.53
C PRO A 262 24.78 14.54 25.14
N LEU A 263 23.85 14.72 26.08
CA LEU A 263 22.40 14.53 25.85
C LEU A 263 21.84 15.47 24.75
N ALA A 264 22.36 16.69 24.65
CA ALA A 264 21.97 17.64 23.60
C ALA A 264 22.27 17.10 22.19
N SER A 265 23.43 16.45 22.02
CA SER A 265 23.80 15.75 20.79
C SER A 265 22.78 14.64 20.46
N GLN A 266 22.41 13.82 21.45
CA GLN A 266 21.46 12.71 21.24
C GLN A 266 20.09 13.20 20.74
N ARG A 267 19.60 14.34 21.25
CA ARG A 267 18.34 14.94 20.80
C ARG A 267 18.40 15.38 19.33
N GLU A 268 19.48 16.04 18.92
CA GLU A 268 19.65 16.48 17.53
C GLU A 268 19.70 15.28 16.57
N TRP A 269 20.41 14.22 16.94
CA TRP A 269 20.46 12.97 16.17
C TRP A 269 19.11 12.29 16.04
N ALA A 270 18.33 12.23 17.13
CA ALA A 270 16.98 11.67 17.11
C ALA A 270 16.07 12.45 16.15
N TRP A 271 16.10 13.80 16.20
CA TRP A 271 15.32 14.63 15.29
C TRP A 271 15.79 14.53 13.84
N TRP A 272 17.09 14.44 13.58
CA TRP A 272 17.61 14.21 12.23
C TRP A 272 17.11 12.88 11.66
N LEU A 273 17.23 11.79 12.42
CA LEU A 273 16.77 10.48 11.94
C LEU A 273 15.24 10.48 11.74
N MET A 274 14.49 11.05 12.69
CA MET A 274 13.03 11.20 12.58
C MET A 274 12.64 11.99 11.33
N GLY A 275 13.31 13.11 11.09
CA GLY A 275 13.09 13.96 9.93
C GLY A 275 13.41 13.26 8.62
N CYS A 276 14.54 12.54 8.55
CA CYS A 276 14.91 11.71 7.39
C CYS A 276 13.84 10.66 7.10
N VAL A 277 13.44 9.88 8.10
CA VAL A 277 12.48 8.80 7.96
C VAL A 277 11.12 9.34 7.53
N LEU A 278 10.65 10.43 8.16
CA LEU A 278 9.40 11.09 7.77
C LEU A 278 9.47 11.63 6.35
N ALA A 279 10.50 12.42 6.03
CA ALA A 279 10.62 13.09 4.74
C ALA A 279 10.76 12.08 3.60
N TYR A 280 11.74 11.17 3.67
CA TYR A 280 12.02 10.25 2.56
C TYR A 280 11.12 9.02 2.53
N GLY A 281 10.41 8.72 3.62
CA GLY A 281 9.51 7.57 3.67
C GLY A 281 8.05 7.88 3.34
N LEU A 282 7.61 9.13 3.54
CA LEU A 282 6.22 9.54 3.28
C LEU A 282 6.06 10.53 2.12
N LEU A 283 7.10 11.28 1.74
CA LEU A 283 7.04 12.10 0.53
C LEU A 283 7.32 11.21 -0.69
N PRO A 284 6.44 11.21 -1.71
CA PRO A 284 6.64 10.44 -2.94
C PRO A 284 7.82 10.95 -3.79
#